data_AF-A0A0G1XUA9-F1
#
_entry.id   AF-A0A0G1XUA9-F1
#
_cell.length_a   1.000
_cell.length_b   1.000
_cell.length_c   1.000
_cell.angle_alpha   90.00
_cell.angle_beta   90.00
_cell.angle_gamma   90.00
#
_symmetry.space_group_name_H-M   'P 1'
#
loop_
_entity.id
_entity.type
_entity.pdbx_description
1 polymer ?
#
loop_
_entity_poly.entity_id
_entity_poly.type
_entity_poly.pdbx_seq_one_letter_code
_entity_poly.pdbx_strand_id
1 'polypeptide(L)'
;MPDKKAQEPKPAAPNFSQLETEVLERWRKDKIFQKTLDQTKQGQPFVFFEGPPTANGKPGIHHVLARAYKDVIPRYKTMQGFYVERKAGWDTHGLG
;
A
#
# COMPACT_ATOMS: atom_id res chain seq x y z
N MET A 1 5.54 4.94 54.95
CA MET A 1 6.11 4.80 53.60
C MET A 1 5.03 4.15 52.74
N PRO A 2 4.55 4.74 51.63
CA PRO A 2 3.53 4.07 50.83
C PRO A 2 4.16 2.97 49.99
N ASP A 3 3.51 1.80 50.00
CA ASP A 3 3.90 0.61 49.24
C ASP A 3 3.94 0.89 47.75
N LYS A 4 5.09 0.60 47.12
CA LYS A 4 5.22 0.58 45.66
C LYS A 4 4.41 -0.61 45.13
N LYS A 5 3.24 -0.36 44.55
CA LYS A 5 2.54 -1.37 43.74
C LYS A 5 3.49 -1.86 42.65
N ALA A 6 3.74 -3.16 42.60
CA ALA A 6 4.47 -3.80 41.51
C ALA A 6 3.70 -3.55 40.21
N GLN A 7 4.33 -2.84 39.28
CA GLN A 7 3.77 -2.58 37.96
C GLN A 7 3.91 -3.86 37.13
N GLU A 8 2.80 -4.35 36.59
CA GLU A 8 2.82 -5.50 35.68
C GLU A 8 3.75 -5.24 34.48
N PRO A 9 4.47 -6.26 33.98
CA PRO A 9 5.39 -6.07 32.87
C PRO A 9 4.61 -5.64 31.63
N LYS A 10 4.94 -4.43 31.13
CA LYS A 10 4.38 -3.92 29.88
C LYS A 10 4.71 -4.91 28.75
N PRO A 11 3.72 -5.35 27.94
CA PRO A 11 3.99 -6.25 26.84
C PRO A 11 5.06 -5.64 25.92
N ALA A 12 5.96 -6.48 25.42
CA ALA A 12 7.00 -6.07 24.49
C ALA A 12 6.38 -5.34 23.29
N ALA A 13 7.02 -4.25 22.85
CA ALA A 13 6.54 -3.51 21.69
C ALA A 13 6.51 -4.44 20.45
N PRO A 14 5.45 -4.37 19.63
CA PRO A 14 5.34 -5.21 18.44
C PRO A 14 6.44 -4.88 17.43
N ASN A 15 7.00 -5.92 16.80
CA ASN A 15 7.96 -5.75 15.71
C ASN A 15 7.22 -5.50 14.38
N PHE A 16 7.02 -4.22 14.03
CA PHE A 16 6.28 -3.85 12.82
C PHE A 16 6.93 -4.35 11.52
N SER A 17 8.27 -4.43 11.45
CA SER A 17 8.96 -4.90 10.23
C SER A 17 8.67 -6.38 9.95
N GLN A 18 8.61 -7.20 10.99
CA GLN A 18 8.22 -8.61 10.87
C GLN A 18 6.75 -8.72 10.46
N LEU A 19 5.86 -7.98 11.13
CA LEU A 19 4.42 -7.99 10.82
C LEU A 19 4.12 -7.54 9.38
N GLU A 20 4.79 -6.49 8.89
CA GLU A 20 4.65 -6.02 7.51
C GLU A 20 5.06 -7.12 6.51
N THR A 21 6.17 -7.81 6.78
CA THR A 21 6.64 -8.93 5.96
C THR A 21 5.63 -10.07 5.93
N GLU A 22 5.10 -10.47 7.08
CA GLU A 22 4.08 -11.51 7.19
C GLU A 22 2.78 -11.15 6.45
N VAL A 23 2.33 -9.89 6.57
CA VAL A 23 1.15 -9.39 5.87
C VAL A 23 1.36 -9.40 4.36
N LEU A 24 2.54 -8.98 3.88
CA LEU A 24 2.89 -9.00 2.46
C LEU A 24 2.90 -10.42 1.90
N GLU A 25 3.49 -11.37 2.62
CA GLU A 25 3.51 -12.78 2.21
C GLU A 25 2.10 -13.39 2.17
N ARG A 26 1.27 -13.08 3.17
CA ARG A 26 -0.15 -13.49 3.15
C ARG A 26 -0.88 -12.93 1.94
N TRP A 27 -0.70 -11.63 1.65
CA TRP A 27 -1.35 -11.00 0.50
C TRP A 27 -0.94 -11.64 -0.83
N ARG A 28 0.33 -12.02 -0.97
CA ARG A 28 0.86 -12.73 -2.14
C ARG A 28 0.27 -14.14 -2.25
N LYS A 29 0.38 -14.94 -1.19
CA LYS A 29 -0.12 -16.32 -1.13
C LYS A 29 -1.61 -16.41 -1.46
N ASP A 30 -2.39 -15.54 -0.87
CA ASP A 30 -3.85 -15.57 -0.99
C ASP A 30 -4.37 -14.79 -2.21
N LYS A 31 -3.46 -14.23 -3.03
CA LYS A 31 -3.78 -13.40 -4.21
C LYS A 31 -4.78 -12.28 -3.89
N ILE A 32 -4.60 -11.61 -2.75
CA ILE A 32 -5.57 -10.65 -2.21
C ILE A 32 -5.87 -9.53 -3.21
N PHE A 33 -4.86 -9.00 -3.90
CA PHE A 33 -5.09 -7.97 -4.92
C PHE A 33 -6.02 -8.44 -6.03
N GLN A 34 -5.80 -9.65 -6.57
CA GLN A 34 -6.68 -10.21 -7.60
C GLN A 34 -8.11 -10.38 -7.08
N LYS A 35 -8.27 -10.91 -5.87
CA LYS A 35 -9.58 -11.05 -5.22
C LYS A 35 -10.31 -9.71 -5.11
N THR A 36 -9.61 -8.63 -4.77
CA THR A 36 -10.22 -7.29 -4.71
C THR A 36 -10.70 -6.79 -6.08
N LEU A 37 -9.99 -7.12 -7.16
CA LEU A 37 -10.43 -6.81 -8.53
C LEU A 37 -11.64 -7.64 -8.94
N ASP A 38 -11.63 -8.94 -8.62
CA ASP A 38 -12.72 -9.85 -8.94
C ASP A 38 -14.02 -9.44 -8.22
N GLN A 39 -13.90 -9.00 -6.96
CA GLN A 39 -15.02 -8.51 -6.14
C GLN A 39 -15.70 -7.27 -6.73
N THR A 40 -14.95 -6.39 -7.39
CA THR A 40 -15.48 -5.14 -7.95
C THR A 40 -15.65 -5.16 -9.46
N LYS A 41 -15.52 -6.33 -10.11
CA LYS A 41 -15.51 -6.47 -11.58
C LYS A 41 -16.76 -5.90 -12.29
N GLN A 42 -17.90 -5.86 -11.61
CA GLN A 42 -19.16 -5.29 -12.13
C GLN A 42 -19.39 -3.82 -11.70
N GLY A 43 -18.48 -3.26 -10.90
CA GLY A 43 -18.54 -1.89 -10.42
C GLY A 43 -18.14 -0.86 -11.48
N GLN A 44 -18.41 0.41 -11.19
CA GLN A 44 -18.01 1.51 -12.05
C GLN A 44 -16.47 1.59 -12.16
N PRO A 45 -15.89 1.68 -13.38
CA PRO A 45 -14.46 1.86 -13.54
C PRO A 45 -13.97 3.16 -12.92
N PHE A 46 -12.88 3.10 -12.17
CA PHE A 46 -12.15 4.27 -11.71
C PHE A 46 -10.72 4.21 -12.24
N VAL A 47 -10.40 5.14 -13.13
CA VAL A 47 -9.06 5.26 -13.73
C VAL A 47 -8.31 6.36 -13.01
N PHE A 48 -7.20 6.00 -12.36
CA PHE A 48 -6.27 6.96 -11.76
C PHE A 48 -5.14 7.23 -12.76
N PHE A 49 -5.15 8.41 -13.38
CA PHE A 49 -4.08 8.79 -14.29
C PHE A 49 -2.87 9.28 -13.51
N GLU A 50 -1.77 8.57 -13.67
CA GLU A 50 -0.47 8.97 -13.15
C GLU A 50 0.29 9.76 -14.21
N GLY A 51 0.87 10.91 -13.82
CA GLY A 51 1.99 11.45 -14.58
C GLY A 51 3.13 10.43 -14.55
N PRO A 52 3.77 10.10 -15.68
CA PRO A 52 4.82 9.10 -15.71
C PRO A 52 5.96 9.51 -14.76
N PRO A 53 6.42 8.63 -13.85
CA PRO A 53 7.60 8.92 -13.07
C PRO A 53 8.80 8.94 -14.03
N THR A 54 9.41 10.10 -14.24
CA THR A 54 10.69 10.17 -14.94
C THR A 54 11.70 9.33 -14.18
N ALA A 55 12.31 8.36 -14.87
CA ALA A 55 13.19 7.34 -14.30
C ALA A 55 14.59 7.88 -13.94
N ASN A 56 14.69 9.05 -13.32
CA ASN A 56 15.96 9.70 -12.97
C ASN A 56 16.20 9.69 -11.45
N GLY A 57 16.55 8.52 -10.90
CA GLY A 57 17.20 8.44 -9.58
C GLY A 57 16.63 7.40 -8.61
N LYS A 58 17.48 6.95 -7.66
CA LYS A 58 17.06 6.10 -6.54
C LYS A 58 15.89 6.77 -5.80
N PRO A 59 14.84 6.03 -5.39
CA PRO A 59 13.68 6.64 -4.76
C PRO A 59 14.06 7.35 -3.46
N GLY A 60 14.09 8.69 -3.48
CA GLY A 60 14.19 9.52 -2.28
C GLY A 60 12.87 9.58 -1.50
N ILE A 61 12.87 10.19 -0.30
CA ILE A 61 11.70 10.25 0.59
C ILE A 61 10.45 10.88 -0.07
N HIS A 62 10.64 11.79 -1.03
CA HIS A 62 9.57 12.38 -1.83
C HIS A 62 8.80 11.35 -2.69
N HIS A 63 9.43 10.22 -3.04
CA HIS A 63 8.76 9.11 -3.71
C HIS A 63 7.87 8.30 -2.78
N VAL A 64 8.18 8.26 -1.48
CA VAL A 64 7.38 7.51 -0.49
C VAL A 64 6.01 8.15 -0.34
N LEU A 65 5.98 9.47 -0.15
CA LEU A 65 4.72 10.20 -0.01
C LEU A 65 3.86 10.11 -1.27
N ALA A 66 4.48 10.31 -2.44
CA ALA A 66 3.77 10.17 -3.71
C ALA A 66 3.20 8.74 -3.85
N ARG A 67 4.00 7.69 -3.62
CA ARG A 67 3.52 6.30 -3.70
C ARG A 67 2.43 5.98 -2.68
N ALA A 68 2.49 6.55 -1.48
CA ALA A 68 1.47 6.37 -0.45
C ALA A 68 0.12 6.91 -0.91
N TYR A 69 0.06 8.14 -1.44
CA TYR A 69 -1.18 8.70 -2.00
C TYR A 69 -1.72 7.85 -3.15
N LYS A 70 -0.82 7.42 -4.04
CA LYS A 70 -1.14 6.59 -5.21
C LYS A 70 -1.62 5.19 -4.86
N ASP A 71 -1.36 4.70 -3.64
CA ASP A 71 -1.91 3.42 -3.17
C ASP A 71 -3.20 3.60 -2.35
N VAL A 72 -3.25 4.62 -1.48
CA VAL A 72 -4.41 4.85 -0.60
C VAL A 72 -5.66 5.23 -1.39
N ILE A 73 -5.56 6.08 -2.42
CA ILE A 73 -6.72 6.52 -3.20
C ILE A 73 -7.38 5.34 -3.96
N PRO A 74 -6.64 4.53 -4.74
CA PRO A 74 -7.19 3.33 -5.36
C PRO A 74 -7.76 2.32 -4.37
N ARG A 75 -7.14 2.12 -3.20
CA ARG A 75 -7.69 1.24 -2.15
C ARG A 75 -9.04 1.74 -1.65
N TYR A 76 -9.12 3.02 -1.31
CA TYR A 76 -10.36 3.65 -0.88
C TYR A 76 -11.46 3.49 -1.94
N LYS A 77 -11.17 3.73 -3.22
CA LYS A 77 -12.13 3.53 -4.31
C LYS A 77 -12.57 2.08 -4.48
N THR A 78 -11.64 1.13 -4.32
CA THR A 78 -11.98 -0.30 -4.32
C THR A 78 -12.95 -0.63 -3.17
N MET A 79 -12.72 -0.08 -1.97
CA MET A 79 -13.63 -0.26 -0.82
C MET A 79 -15.01 0.37 -1.04
N GLN A 80 -15.13 1.38 -1.90
CA GLN A 80 -16.40 1.97 -2.32
C GLN A 80 -17.10 1.18 -3.44
N GLY A 81 -16.55 0.04 -3.89
CA GLY A 81 -17.13 -0.81 -4.92
C GLY A 81 -16.75 -0.43 -6.36
N PHE A 82 -15.82 0.50 -6.56
CA PHE A 82 -15.33 0.82 -7.90
C PHE A 82 -14.39 -0.26 -8.42
N TYR A 83 -14.43 -0.50 -9.73
CA TYR A 83 -13.45 -1.35 -10.41
C TYR A 83 -12.18 -0.53 -10.69
N VAL A 84 -11.09 -0.87 -10.02
CA VAL A 84 -9.84 -0.08 -10.09
C VAL A 84 -8.69 -0.93 -10.63
N GLU A 85 -8.54 -0.98 -11.96
CA GLU A 85 -7.35 -1.58 -12.58
C GLU A 85 -6.12 -0.72 -12.30
N ARG A 86 -5.05 -1.34 -11.79
CA ARG A 86 -3.77 -0.66 -11.53
C ARG A 86 -2.77 -1.08 -12.60
N LYS A 87 -2.53 -0.21 -13.58
CA LYS A 87 -1.51 -0.40 -14.62
C LYS A 87 -0.30 0.49 -14.30
N ALA A 88 0.85 -0.13 -14.03
CA ALA A 88 2.10 0.60 -13.94
C ALA A 88 2.68 0.79 -15.36
N GLY A 89 2.70 2.02 -15.84
CA GLY A 89 3.43 2.40 -17.05
C GLY A 89 4.82 2.92 -16.70
N TRP A 90 5.82 2.56 -17.49
CA TRP A 90 7.14 3.17 -17.45
C TRP A 90 7.27 4.06 -18.68
N ASP A 91 7.55 5.36 -18.50
CA ASP A 91 7.85 6.24 -19.62
C ASP A 91 9.31 6.05 -20.01
N THR A 92 9.52 5.48 -21.19
CA THR A 92 10.83 5.17 -21.76
C THR A 92 11.28 6.21 -22.78
N HIS A 93 10.51 7.29 -23.00
CA HIS A 93 10.93 8.35 -23.92
C HIS A 93 11.85 9.33 -23.20
N GLY A 94 13.11 8.93 -23.07
CA GLY A 94 14.23 9.86 -22.89
C GLY A 94 14.51 10.59 -24.21
N LEU A 95 14.88 11.87 -24.11
CA LEU A 95 15.36 12.70 -25.21
C LEU A 95 16.41 11.94 -26.06
N GLY A 96 16.09 11.71 -27.33
CA GLY A 96 17.09 11.66 -28.39
C GLY A 96 17.60 13.06 -28.74
#